data_AF-A0A176S3W6-F1
#
_entry.id   AF-A0A176S3W6-F1
#
_cell.length_a   1.000
_cell.length_b   1.000
_cell.length_c   1.000
_cell.angle_alpha   90.00
_cell.angle_beta   90.00
_cell.angle_gamma   90.00
#
_symmetry.space_group_name_H-M   'P 1'
#
loop_
_entity.id
_entity.type
_entity.pdbx_description
1 polymer ?
#
loop_
_entity_poly.entity_id
_entity_poly.type
_entity_poly.pdbx_seq_one_letter_code
_entity_poly.pdbx_strand_id
1 'polypeptide(L)'
;MSLRIDGKNYTPDVCLYPKRDVDLSLRDTRELDEMPVLAIEILSHTQTLEEILDRFGLYFGAVVKSCWLVVPVAGVVVVYASPEKAQRFRTGDIIDEQLNIQLPLEDIFD
;
A
#
# COMPACT_ATOMS: atom_id res chain seq x y z
N MET A 1 -11.33 2.43 5.48
CA MET A 1 -11.01 1.08 5.98
C MET A 1 -9.70 1.19 6.73
N SER A 2 -9.64 0.73 7.98
CA SER A 2 -8.45 0.90 8.83
C SER A 2 -7.87 -0.45 9.21
N LEU A 3 -6.54 -0.52 9.25
CA LEU A 3 -5.76 -1.67 9.68
C LEU A 3 -5.52 -1.57 11.19
N ARG A 4 -5.88 -2.61 11.94
CA ARG A 4 -5.65 -2.66 13.37
C ARG A 4 -4.38 -3.47 13.68
N ILE A 5 -3.31 -2.79 14.07
CA ILE A 5 -1.99 -3.37 14.36
C ILE A 5 -1.61 -2.96 15.78
N ASP A 6 -1.33 -3.94 16.65
CA ASP A 6 -0.94 -3.73 18.05
C ASP A 6 -1.85 -2.75 18.82
N GLY A 7 -3.16 -2.83 18.58
CA GLY A 7 -4.17 -1.99 19.24
C GLY A 7 -4.24 -0.55 18.73
N LYS A 8 -3.53 -0.21 17.64
CA LYS A 8 -3.61 1.08 16.95
C LYS A 8 -4.20 0.92 15.56
N ASN A 9 -4.86 1.97 15.09
CA ASN A 9 -5.46 2.02 13.76
C ASN A 9 -4.56 2.80 12.81
N TYR A 10 -4.34 2.21 11.63
CA TYR A 10 -3.61 2.81 10.52
C TYR A 10 -4.53 2.84 9.30
N THR A 11 -4.44 3.89 8.49
CA THR A 11 -5.28 4.02 7.30
C THR A 11 -4.38 4.35 6.12
N PRO A 12 -3.91 3.33 5.37
CA PRO A 12 -3.25 3.57 4.10
C PRO A 12 -4.19 4.25 3.11
N ASP A 13 -3.63 4.99 2.15
CA ASP A 13 -4.42 5.68 1.14
C ASP A 13 -5.14 4.70 0.22
N VAL A 14 -4.48 3.58 -0.13
CA VAL A 14 -5.09 2.49 -0.89
C VAL A 14 -4.72 1.15 -0.27
N CYS A 15 -5.70 0.24 -0.21
CA CYS A 15 -5.49 -1.15 0.18
C CYS A 15 -6.06 -2.07 -0.90
N LEU A 16 -5.30 -3.10 -1.26
CA LEU A 16 -5.77 -4.19 -2.10
C LEU A 16 -5.97 -5.44 -1.23
N TYR A 17 -7.15 -6.03 -1.35
CA TYR A 17 -7.49 -7.28 -0.68
C TYR A 17 -7.67 -8.40 -1.70
N PRO A 18 -7.47 -9.67 -1.29
CA PRO A 18 -7.89 -10.80 -2.10
C PRO A 18 -9.38 -10.68 -2.44
N LYS A 19 -9.77 -11.17 -3.61
CA LYS A 19 -11.17 -11.25 -3.99
C LYS A 19 -11.92 -12.08 -2.94
N ARG A 20 -12.99 -11.52 -2.40
CA ARG A 20 -13.91 -12.20 -1.49
C ARG A 20 -15.30 -12.27 -2.11
N ASP A 21 -16.11 -13.21 -1.62
CA ASP A 21 -17.55 -13.13 -1.86
C ASP A 21 -18.08 -11.87 -1.18
N VAL A 22 -18.76 -11.03 -1.95
CA VAL A 22 -19.29 -9.76 -1.44
C VAL A 22 -20.48 -10.08 -0.55
N ASP A 23 -20.35 -9.82 0.75
CA ASP A 23 -21.52 -9.74 1.61
C ASP A 23 -22.28 -8.45 1.27
N LEU A 24 -23.36 -8.59 0.51
CA LEU A 24 -24.26 -7.49 0.13
C LEU A 24 -25.20 -7.09 1.28
N SER A 25 -24.99 -7.61 2.50
CA SER A 25 -25.73 -7.16 3.67
C SER A 25 -25.46 -5.68 3.96
N LEU A 26 -26.47 -4.98 4.50
CA LEU A 26 -26.39 -3.54 4.83
C LEU A 26 -25.37 -3.21 5.93
N ARG A 27 -24.60 -4.19 6.40
CA ARG A 27 -23.54 -4.01 7.40
C ARG A 27 -22.25 -3.72 6.68
N ASP A 28 -21.96 -2.44 6.54
CA ASP A 28 -20.61 -1.97 6.21
C ASP A 28 -19.70 -2.26 7.42
N THR A 29 -19.10 -3.44 7.47
CA THR A 29 -18.07 -3.77 8.46
C THR A 29 -16.85 -2.90 8.15
N ARG A 30 -16.75 -1.77 8.86
CA ARG A 30 -15.67 -0.77 8.72
C ARG A 30 -14.28 -1.30 9.10
N GLU A 31 -14.24 -2.45 9.78
CA GLU A 31 -13.04 -3.14 10.22
C GLU A 31 -13.02 -4.53 9.59
N LEU A 32 -12.02 -4.78 8.74
CA LEU A 32 -11.68 -6.13 8.30
C LEU A 32 -10.61 -6.65 9.26
N ASP A 33 -10.83 -7.85 9.81
CA ASP A 33 -9.81 -8.52 10.65
C ASP A 33 -8.62 -9.02 9.82
N GLU A 34 -8.81 -9.22 8.52
CA GLU A 34 -7.77 -9.64 7.60
C GLU A 34 -6.96 -8.42 7.12
N MET A 35 -5.64 -8.59 6.97
CA MET A 35 -4.74 -7.57 6.43
C MET A 35 -4.75 -7.55 4.90
N PRO A 36 -4.50 -6.39 4.25
CA PRO A 36 -4.43 -6.30 2.81
C PRO A 36 -3.21 -7.05 2.27
N VAL A 37 -3.28 -7.49 1.02
CA VAL A 37 -2.09 -8.02 0.33
C VAL A 37 -1.15 -6.91 -0.11
N LEU A 38 -1.69 -5.72 -0.39
CA LEU A 38 -0.94 -4.50 -0.73
C LEU A 38 -1.50 -3.28 -0.01
N ALA A 39 -0.60 -2.47 0.56
CA ALA A 39 -0.89 -1.14 1.07
C ALA A 39 -0.11 -0.09 0.26
N ILE A 40 -0.77 0.99 -0.13
CA ILE A 40 -0.15 2.12 -0.84
C ILE A 40 -0.27 3.37 0.02
N GLU A 41 0.83 4.09 0.14
CA GLU A 41 0.91 5.39 0.80
C GLU A 41 1.39 6.42 -0.22
N ILE A 42 0.67 7.53 -0.31
CA ILE A 42 0.96 8.66 -1.18
C ILE A 42 1.55 9.75 -0.31
N LEU A 43 2.83 10.08 -0.52
CA LEU A 43 3.52 11.10 0.25
C LEU A 43 2.81 12.45 0.09
N SER A 44 2.17 12.91 1.17
CA SER A 44 1.56 14.24 1.26
C SER A 44 2.54 15.29 1.78
N HIS A 45 2.19 16.56 1.64
CA HIS A 45 3.01 17.69 2.11
C HIS A 45 3.20 17.73 3.64
N THR A 46 2.32 17.07 4.39
CA THR A 46 2.31 17.08 5.86
C THR A 46 2.98 15.86 6.49
N GLN A 47 3.35 14.86 5.68
CA GLN A 47 3.97 13.62 6.13
C GLN A 47 5.44 13.61 5.77
N THR A 48 6.23 12.99 6.62
CA THR A 48 7.63 12.68 6.33
C THR A 48 7.73 11.32 5.64
N LEU A 49 8.83 11.13 4.90
CA LEU A 49 9.16 9.82 4.34
C LEU A 49 9.36 8.78 5.45
N GLU A 50 10.03 9.16 6.54
CA GLU A 50 10.33 8.28 7.67
C GLU A 50 9.04 7.73 8.32
N GLU A 51 8.02 8.58 8.54
CA GLU A 51 6.72 8.14 9.06
C GLU A 51 6.02 7.11 8.14
N ILE A 52 6.20 7.18 6.82
CA ILE A 52 5.67 6.17 5.90
C ILE A 52 6.48 4.88 6.01
N LEU A 53 7.80 4.97 6.06
CA LEU A 53 8.68 3.79 6.15
C LEU A 53 8.48 3.04 7.47
N ASP A 54 8.29 3.75 8.59
CA ASP A 54 7.93 3.17 9.87
C ASP A 54 6.61 2.40 9.78
N ARG A 55 5.60 2.98 9.11
CA ARG A 55 4.32 2.29 8.86
C ARG A 55 4.50 1.06 7.99
N PHE A 56 5.36 1.10 6.96
CA PHE A 56 5.66 -0.09 6.16
C PHE A 56 6.28 -1.20 7.00
N GLY A 57 7.19 -0.87 7.93
CA GLY A 57 7.72 -1.84 8.88
C GLY A 57 6.62 -2.56 9.67
N LEU A 58 5.63 -1.80 10.16
CA LEU A 58 4.46 -2.34 10.84
C LEU A 58 3.58 -3.19 9.91
N TYR A 59 3.33 -2.73 8.68
CA TYR A 59 2.51 -3.46 7.71
C TYR A 59 3.14 -4.79 7.33
N PHE A 60 4.45 -4.83 7.06
CA PHE A 60 5.16 -6.09 6.81
C PHE A 60 5.17 -7.01 8.05
N GLY A 61 5.34 -6.46 9.25
CA GLY A 61 5.19 -7.20 10.50
C GLY A 61 3.78 -7.80 10.68
N ALA A 62 2.76 -7.12 10.14
CA ALA A 62 1.38 -7.55 10.07
C ALA A 62 1.04 -8.34 8.78
N VAL A 63 2.03 -9.00 8.16
CA VAL A 63 1.89 -9.91 7.01
C VAL A 63 1.38 -9.31 5.69
N VAL A 64 1.39 -7.97 5.54
CA VAL A 64 1.19 -7.32 4.24
C VAL A 64 2.34 -7.73 3.31
N LYS A 65 2.04 -8.12 2.06
CA LYS A 65 3.03 -8.72 1.15
C LYS A 65 3.83 -7.69 0.35
N SER A 66 3.22 -6.54 0.08
CA SER A 66 3.84 -5.47 -0.68
C SER A 66 3.37 -4.11 -0.19
N CYS A 67 4.27 -3.13 -0.21
CA CYS A 67 3.97 -1.75 0.14
C CYS A 67 4.46 -0.82 -0.96
N TRP A 68 3.63 0.12 -1.41
CA TRP A 68 4.01 1.09 -2.44
C TRP A 68 4.05 2.49 -1.85
N LEU A 69 5.18 3.18 -2.07
CA LEU A 69 5.32 4.59 -1.79
C LEU A 69 5.20 5.37 -3.09
N VAL A 70 4.17 6.20 -3.20
CA VAL A 70 4.02 7.16 -4.30
C VAL A 70 4.56 8.51 -3.84
N VAL A 71 5.45 9.12 -4.62
CA VAL A 71 6.01 10.46 -4.37
C VAL A 71 5.58 11.38 -5.52
N PRO A 72 4.41 12.05 -5.40
CA PRO A 72 3.82 12.82 -6.51
C PRO A 72 4.74 13.91 -7.06
N VAL A 73 5.34 14.71 -6.17
CA VAL A 73 6.23 15.81 -6.56
C VAL A 73 7.49 15.37 -7.32
N ALA A 74 7.83 14.08 -7.26
CA ALA A 74 9.00 13.52 -7.92
C ALA A 74 8.66 12.60 -9.10
N GLY A 75 7.38 12.37 -9.38
CA GLY A 75 6.89 11.41 -10.40
C GLY A 75 7.46 10.01 -10.17
N VAL A 76 7.48 9.55 -8.91
CA VAL A 76 8.17 8.30 -8.51
C VAL A 76 7.21 7.38 -7.79
N VAL A 77 7.30 6.10 -8.10
CA VAL A 77 6.74 5.02 -7.28
C VAL A 77 7.88 4.12 -6.81
N VAL A 78 7.89 3.77 -5.52
CA VAL A 78 8.81 2.79 -4.95
C VAL A 78 7.99 1.61 -4.45
N VAL A 79 8.25 0.43 -5.02
CA VAL A 79 7.60 -0.83 -4.65
C VAL A 79 8.51 -1.57 -3.69
N TYR A 80 8.01 -1.89 -2.49
CA TYR A 80 8.69 -2.67 -1.48
C TYR A 80 8.11 -4.08 -1.43
N ALA A 81 8.95 -5.09 -1.68
CA ALA A 81 8.61 -6.50 -1.45
C ALA A 81 8.91 -6.95 -0.01
N SER A 82 9.70 -6.16 0.71
CA SER A 82 10.02 -6.25 2.14
C SER A 82 10.70 -4.93 2.57
N PRO A 83 10.93 -4.66 3.87
CA PRO A 83 11.60 -3.44 4.32
C PRO A 83 12.97 -3.19 3.66
N GLU A 84 13.70 -4.26 3.30
CA GLU A 84 15.06 -4.20 2.75
C GLU A 84 15.10 -4.37 1.21
N LYS A 85 13.96 -4.65 0.57
CA LYS A 85 13.89 -4.93 -0.87
C LYS A 85 12.91 -3.99 -1.53
N ALA A 86 13.46 -2.98 -2.20
CA ALA A 86 12.69 -1.96 -2.89
C ALA A 86 13.15 -1.78 -4.33
N GLN A 87 12.21 -1.51 -5.23
CA GLN A 87 12.47 -1.11 -6.60
C GLN A 87 11.81 0.23 -6.89
N ARG A 88 12.56 1.13 -7.52
CA ARG A 88 12.11 2.48 -7.83
C ARG A 88 11.78 2.60 -9.32
N PHE A 89 10.63 3.19 -9.60
CA PHE A 89 10.13 3.46 -10.93
C PHE A 89 9.99 4.97 -11.13
N ARG A 90 10.48 5.46 -12.28
CA ARG A 90 10.34 6.87 -12.72
C ARG A 90 9.87 7.00 -14.18
N THR A 91 9.87 5.89 -14.91
CA THR A 91 9.43 5.76 -16.30
C THR A 91 9.06 4.31 -16.57
N GLY A 92 8.25 4.05 -17.60
CA GLY A 92 7.84 2.70 -18.00
C GLY A 92 6.83 2.09 -17.02
N ASP A 93 6.82 0.77 -16.94
CA ASP A 93 5.84 0.06 -16.12
C ASP A 93 6.34 -0.12 -14.68
N ILE A 94 5.44 0.09 -13.72
CA ILE A 94 5.61 -0.34 -12.34
C ILE A 94 5.39 -1.85 -12.30
N ILE A 95 6.31 -2.56 -11.67
CA ILE A 95 6.27 -4.02 -11.54
C ILE A 95 6.32 -4.37 -10.05
N ASP A 96 5.31 -5.11 -9.59
CA ASP A 96 5.29 -5.76 -8.29
C ASP A 96 5.23 -7.27 -8.49
N GLU A 97 6.39 -7.90 -8.35
CA GLU A 97 6.56 -9.35 -8.55
C GLU A 97 5.86 -10.18 -7.47
N GLN A 98 5.72 -9.67 -6.23
CA GLN A 98 5.06 -10.37 -5.13
C GLN A 98 3.59 -10.64 -5.45
N LEU A 99 2.96 -9.69 -6.12
CA LEU A 99 1.53 -9.72 -6.43
C LEU A 99 1.22 -9.89 -7.92
N ASN A 100 2.26 -9.99 -8.75
CA ASN A 100 2.15 -10.06 -10.21
C ASN A 100 1.29 -8.90 -10.78
N ILE A 101 1.56 -7.68 -10.28
CA ILE A 101 0.94 -6.44 -10.76
C ILE A 101 1.91 -5.75 -11.71
N GLN A 102 1.41 -5.34 -12.86
CA GLN A 102 2.13 -4.51 -13.82
C GLN A 102 1.18 -3.43 -14.34
N LEU A 103 1.59 -2.17 -14.26
CA LEU A 103 0.85 -1.06 -14.85
C LEU A 103 1.81 0.04 -15.35
N PRO A 104 1.44 0.78 -16.40
CA PRO A 104 2.18 1.96 -16.83
C PRO A 104 2.26 3.00 -15.71
N LEU A 105 3.43 3.59 -15.49
CA LEU A 105 3.62 4.67 -14.51
C LEU A 105 2.80 5.93 -14.87
N GLU A 106 2.60 6.17 -16.16
CA GLU A 106 1.83 7.31 -16.68
C GLU A 106 0.37 7.29 -16.20
N ASP A 107 -0.25 6.11 -16.08
CA ASP A 107 -1.63 5.95 -15.57
C ASP A 107 -1.82 6.42 -14.11
N ILE A 108 -0.72 6.65 -13.36
CA ILE A 108 -0.76 7.17 -11.98
C ILE A 108 -0.66 8.71 -11.95
N PHE A 109 0.03 9.33 -12.92
CA PHE A 109 0.41 10.75 -12.84
C PHE A 109 -0.20 11.65 -13.92
N ASP A 110 -0.79 11.10 -14.96
CA ASP A 110 -1.45 11.85 -16.05
C ASP A 110 -2.95 12.11 -15.81
#